data_AF-L0KJ11-F1
#
_entry.id   AF-L0KJ11-F1
#
_cell.length_a   1.000
_cell.length_b   1.000
_cell.length_c   1.000
_cell.angle_alpha   90.00
_cell.angle_beta   90.00
_cell.angle_gamma   90.00
#
_symmetry.space_group_name_H-M   'P 1'
#
loop_
_entity.id
_entity.type
_entity.pdbx_description
1 polymer ?
#
loop_
_entity_poly.entity_id
_entity_poly.type
_entity_poly.pdbx_seq_one_letter_code
_entity_poly.pdbx_strand_id
1 'polypeptide(L)' 'MTKDPERPGLAAEAVRTLARESGATEQQIRDIVLLVGFDRSSILREARLLAKDG' A
#
# COMPACT_ATOMS: atom_id res chain seq x y z
N MET A 1 3.23 19.80 22.55
CA MET A 1 2.48 18.98 21.58
C MET A 1 3.47 18.04 20.94
N THR A 2 3.56 16.81 21.44
CA THR A 2 4.47 15.80 20.90
C THR A 2 3.91 15.36 19.57
N LYS A 3 4.59 15.72 18.47
CA LYS A 3 4.26 15.18 17.15
C LYS A 3 4.45 13.68 17.26
N ASP A 4 3.38 12.92 17.05
CA ASP A 4 3.47 11.47 16.86
C ASP A 4 4.62 11.18 15.89
N PRO A 5 5.48 10.19 16.18
CA PRO A 5 6.55 9.84 15.25
C PRO A 5 5.86 9.53 13.93
N GLU A 6 6.21 10.29 12.88
CA GLU A 6 5.87 9.96 11.50
C GLU A 6 6.34 8.52 11.30
N ARG A 7 5.42 7.56 11.45
CA ARG A 7 5.69 6.18 11.12
C ARG A 7 6.23 6.24 9.69
N PRO A 8 7.38 5.64 9.38
CA PRO A 8 7.89 5.58 8.02
C PRO A 8 6.96 4.66 7.24
N GLY A 9 5.80 5.21 6.88
CA GLY A 9 4.71 4.58 6.20
C GLY A 9 4.53 5.29 4.87
N LEU A 10 4.01 4.55 3.91
CA LEU A 10 3.75 5.06 2.59
C LEU A 10 2.81 6.28 2.72
N ALA A 11 3.19 7.42 2.13
CA ALA A 11 2.39 8.63 2.18
C ALA A 11 0.95 8.32 1.71
N ALA A 12 -0.05 8.95 2.33
CA ALA A 12 -1.46 8.65 2.05
C ALA A 12 -1.81 8.79 0.55
N GLU A 13 -1.19 9.74 -0.15
CA GLU A 13 -1.31 9.88 -1.61
C GLU A 13 -0.76 8.67 -2.36
N ALA A 14 0.40 8.17 -1.97
CA ALA A 14 1.01 7.03 -2.63
C ALA A 14 0.20 5.73 -2.37
N VAL A 15 -0.43 5.57 -1.20
CA VAL A 15 -1.40 4.49 -0.96
C VAL A 15 -2.61 4.59 -1.90
N ARG A 16 -3.19 5.80 -2.03
CA ARG A 16 -4.31 6.06 -2.95
C ARG A 16 -3.95 5.76 -4.40
N THR A 17 -2.78 6.18 -4.86
CA THR A 17 -2.30 5.92 -6.21
C THR A 17 -2.16 4.43 -6.46
N LEU A 18 -1.51 3.69 -5.54
CA LEU A 18 -1.33 2.24 -5.67
C LEU A 18 -2.66 1.48 -5.68
N ALA A 19 -3.61 1.87 -4.84
CA ALA A 19 -4.96 1.30 -4.82
C ALA A 19 -5.66 1.47 -6.18
N ARG A 20 -5.64 2.70 -6.73
CA ARG A 20 -6.24 2.99 -8.05
C ARG A 20 -5.58 2.21 -9.18
N GLU A 21 -4.26 2.06 -9.16
CA GLU A 21 -3.52 1.37 -10.22
C GLU A 21 -3.65 -0.15 -10.19
N SER A 22 -3.84 -0.73 -9.00
CA SER A 22 -3.92 -2.17 -8.80
C SER A 22 -5.35 -2.70 -8.78
N GLY A 23 -6.33 -1.85 -8.47
CA GLY A 23 -7.70 -2.26 -8.17
C GLY A 23 -7.91 -2.73 -6.73
N ALA A 24 -6.86 -2.77 -5.92
CA ALA A 24 -6.94 -3.13 -4.50
C ALA A 24 -7.44 -1.94 -3.65
N THR A 25 -7.92 -2.25 -2.45
CA THR A 25 -8.30 -1.24 -1.44
C THR A 25 -7.06 -0.62 -0.79
N GLU A 26 -7.18 0.61 -0.26
CA GLU A 26 -6.11 1.25 0.49
C GLU A 26 -5.63 0.42 1.69
N GLN A 27 -6.53 -0.33 2.33
CA GLN A 27 -6.17 -1.22 3.44
C GLN A 27 -5.29 -2.38 2.96
N GLN A 28 -5.67 -3.04 1.87
CA GLN A 28 -4.86 -4.10 1.26
C GLN A 28 -3.47 -3.59 0.87
N ILE A 29 -3.36 -2.37 0.33
CA ILE A 29 -2.06 -1.77 0.04
C ILE A 29 -1.21 -1.60 1.30
N ARG A 30 -1.78 -1.12 2.41
CA ARG A 30 -1.06 -0.98 3.68
C ARG A 30 -0.58 -2.34 4.20
N ASP A 31 -1.42 -3.36 4.10
CA ASP A 31 -1.09 -4.72 4.54
C ASP A 31 0.03 -5.32 3.69
N ILE A 32 -0.02 -5.12 2.36
CA ILE A 32 1.04 -5.54 1.44
C ILE A 32 2.36 -4.83 1.78
N VAL A 33 2.34 -3.52 2.02
CA VAL A 33 3.53 -2.74 2.39
C VAL A 33 4.18 -3.28 3.67
N LEU A 34 3.38 -3.69 4.65
CA LEU A 34 3.88 -4.31 5.88
C LEU A 34 4.54 -5.67 5.62
N LEU A 35 4.13 -6.37 4.56
CA LEU A 35 4.65 -7.70 4.21
C LEU A 35 5.89 -7.64 3.32
N VAL A 36 5.88 -6.80 2.27
CA VAL A 36 6.91 -6.77 1.22
C VAL A 36 7.80 -5.53 1.24
N GLY A 37 7.50 -4.55 2.11
CA GLY A 37 8.18 -3.27 2.16
C GLY A 37 7.63 -2.25 1.15
N PHE A 38 8.47 -1.27 0.78
CA PHE A 38 8.06 -0.07 0.05
C PHE A 38 8.32 -0.13 -1.46
N ASP A 39 8.76 -1.27 -1.99
CA ASP A 39 9.03 -1.41 -3.43
C ASP A 39 7.72 -1.40 -4.24
N ARG A 40 7.58 -0.40 -5.10
CA ARG A 40 6.36 -0.15 -5.88
C ARG A 40 5.99 -1.34 -6.79
N SER A 41 6.97 -1.96 -7.44
CA SER A 41 6.74 -3.07 -8.35
C SER A 41 6.23 -4.30 -7.61
N SER A 42 6.83 -4.61 -6.46
CA SER A 42 6.41 -5.68 -5.57
C SER A 42 5.00 -5.44 -5.04
N ILE A 43 4.70 -4.23 -4.56
CA ILE A 43 3.37 -3.87 -4.05
C ILE A 43 2.31 -4.02 -5.15
N LEU A 44 2.56 -3.51 -6.35
CA LEU A 44 1.60 -3.61 -7.45
C LEU A 44 1.38 -5.04 -7.91
N ARG A 45 2.41 -5.88 -7.88
CA ARG A 45 2.27 -7.31 -8.19
C ARG A 45 1.32 -7.99 -7.20
N GLU A 46 1.59 -7.86 -5.90
CA GLU A 46 0.74 -8.48 -4.87
C GLU A 46 -0.68 -7.91 -4.89
N ALA A 47 -0.82 -6.59 -5.05
CA ALA A 47 -2.12 -5.93 -5.06
C ALA A 47 -3.00 -6.38 -6.24
N ARG A 48 -2.41 -6.60 -7.42
CA ARG A 48 -3.13 -7.12 -8.59
C ARG A 48 -3.49 -8.61 -8.46
N LEU A 49 -2.71 -9.39 -7.71
CA LEU A 49 -3.06 -10.78 -7.41
C LEU A 49 -4.29 -10.79 -6.48
N LEU A 50 -4.23 -10.03 -5.39
CA LEU A 50 -5.35 -9.89 -4.45
C LEU A 50 -6.64 -9.36 -5.10
N ALA A 51 -6.53 -8.40 -6.03
CA ALA A 51 -7.71 -7.84 -6.72
C ALA A 51 -8.34 -8.81 -7.74
N LYS A 52 -7.63 -9.87 -8.16
CA LYS A 52 -8.16 -10.90 -9.07
C LYS A 52 -8.84 -12.05 -8.33
N ASP A 53 -8.44 -12.29 -7.09
CA ASP A 53 -8.97 -13.37 -6.25
C ASP A 53 -10.22 -12.94 -5.46
N GLY A 54 -10.60 -11.66 -5.52
CA GLY A 54 -11.75 -11.06 -4.81
C GLY A 54 -12.96 -10.77 -5.69
#